data_AF-A0A8T4E4D4-F1
#
_entry.id   AF-A0A8T4E4D4-F1
#
_cell.length_a   1.000
_cell.length_b   1.000
_cell.length_c   1.000
_cell.angle_alpha   90.00
_cell.angle_beta   90.00
_cell.angle_gamma   90.00
#
_symmetry.space_group_name_H-M   'P 1'
#
loop_
_entity.id
_entity.type
_entity.pdbx_description
1 polymer ?
#
loop_
_entity_poly.entity_id
_entity_poly.type
_entity_poly.pdbx_seq_one_letter_code
_entity_poly.pdbx_strand_id
1 'polypeptide(L)'
;MVGFASFLIKTVLTGFTFSIPSVLGLIINFTTWISIVIGGIGFLFFQKALHSRDVSIETPIMAGFGIIVPVVMAILFLGESIALVKAAGISIVLLGVFLLAKK
;
A
#
# COMPACT_ATOMS: atom_id res chain seq x y z
N MET A 1 6.14 0.11 1.85
CA MET A 1 7.04 -0.70 2.72
C MET A 1 6.49 -2.09 3.06
N VAL A 2 5.19 -2.37 2.99
CA VAL A 2 4.59 -3.69 3.33
C VAL A 2 5.00 -4.83 2.35
N GLY A 3 5.26 -4.50 1.08
CA GLY A 3 5.65 -5.49 0.07
C GLY A 3 7.01 -6.17 0.32
N PHE A 4 7.97 -5.45 0.89
CA PHE A 4 9.31 -6.00 1.16
C PHE A 4 9.29 -7.03 2.29
N ALA A 5 8.51 -6.77 3.36
CA ALA A 5 8.34 -7.71 4.47
C ALA A 5 7.65 -9.01 4.03
N SER A 6 6.60 -8.90 3.20
CA SER A 6 5.93 -10.08 2.63
C SER A 6 6.82 -10.87 1.67
N PHE A 7 7.66 -10.18 0.90
CA PHE A 7 8.64 -10.81 0.01
C PHE A 7 9.70 -11.60 0.80
N LEU A 8 10.20 -11.06 1.91
CA LEU A 8 11.16 -11.75 2.78
C LEU A 8 10.56 -13.00 3.42
N ILE A 9 9.34 -12.91 3.97
CA ILE A 9 8.65 -14.07 4.56
C ILE A 9 8.46 -15.18 3.52
N LYS A 10 8.06 -14.82 2.30
CA LYS A 10 7.89 -15.78 1.21
C LYS A 10 9.24 -16.40 0.78
N THR A 11 10.30 -15.60 0.72
CA THR A 11 11.64 -16.03 0.32
C THR A 11 12.24 -17.03 1.32
N VAL A 12 12.02 -16.81 2.62
CA VAL A 12 12.48 -17.72 3.69
C VAL A 12 11.69 -19.03 3.70
N LEU A 13 10.38 -18.99 3.44
CA LEU A 13 9.51 -20.17 3.52
C LEU A 13 9.56 -21.09 2.29
N THR A 14 9.81 -20.55 1.09
CA THR A 14 9.73 -21.36 -0.15
C THR A 14 11.08 -21.68 -0.80
N GLY A 15 12.18 -21.11 -0.33
CA GLY A 15 13.46 -21.18 -1.03
C GLY A 15 13.38 -20.38 -2.33
N PHE A 16 14.38 -19.55 -2.60
CA PHE A 16 14.38 -18.66 -3.77
C PHE A 16 14.63 -19.47 -5.06
N THR A 17 13.58 -20.05 -5.63
CA THR A 17 13.64 -20.72 -6.93
C THR A 17 13.46 -19.67 -8.03
N PHE A 18 14.58 -19.22 -8.62
CA PHE A 18 14.56 -18.25 -9.69
C PHE A 18 14.18 -18.92 -11.02
N SER A 19 12.88 -19.15 -11.21
CA SER A 19 12.37 -19.67 -12.48
C SER A 19 12.33 -18.55 -13.53
N ILE A 20 13.25 -18.58 -14.50
CA ILE A 20 13.30 -17.64 -15.64
C ILE A 20 11.92 -17.40 -16.33
N PRO A 21 11.02 -18.42 -16.48
CA PRO A 21 9.70 -18.20 -17.07
C PRO A 21 8.78 -17.24 -16.29
N SER A 22 8.94 -17.14 -14.96
CA SER A 22 8.05 -16.33 -14.13
C SER A 22 8.36 -14.83 -14.21
N VAL A 23 9.62 -14.45 -14.47
CA VAL A 23 10.02 -13.06 -14.70
C VAL A 23 9.49 -12.57 -16.06
N LEU A 24 9.58 -13.43 -17.08
CA LEU A 24 9.07 -13.10 -18.42
C LEU A 24 7.54 -12.93 -18.40
N GLY A 25 6.83 -13.81 -17.68
CA GLY A 25 5.38 -13.69 -17.49
C GLY A 25 4.96 -12.42 -16.75
N LEU A 26 5.82 -11.86 -15.88
CA LEU A 26 5.55 -10.61 -15.19
C LEU A 26 5.67 -9.39 -16.10
N ILE A 27 6.66 -9.40 -17.01
CA ILE A 27 6.94 -8.33 -17.98
C ILE A 27 5.90 -8.32 -19.10
N ILE A 28 5.39 -9.48 -19.52
CA ILE A 28 4.39 -9.56 -20.59
C ILE A 28 2.98 -9.22 -20.06
N ASN A 29 2.76 -9.30 -18.75
CA ASN A 29 1.45 -9.06 -18.17
C ASN A 29 1.04 -7.59 -18.25
N PHE A 30 0.00 -7.30 -19.03
CA PHE A 30 -0.54 -5.95 -19.20
C PHE A 30 -0.99 -5.32 -17.87
N THR A 31 -1.49 -6.13 -16.94
CA THR A 31 -1.88 -5.69 -15.60
C THR A 31 -0.69 -5.13 -14.80
N THR A 32 0.51 -5.71 -14.96
CA THR A 32 1.73 -5.21 -14.30
C THR A 32 2.08 -3.81 -14.79
N TRP A 33 1.98 -3.58 -16.10
CA TRP A 33 2.25 -2.27 -16.70
C TRP A 33 1.27 -1.19 -16.24
N ILE A 34 -0.03 -1.51 -16.22
CA ILE A 34 -1.05 -0.61 -15.66
C ILE A 34 -0.72 -0.25 -14.21
N SER A 35 -0.33 -1.24 -13.41
CA SER A 35 0.01 -1.03 -12.00
C SER A 35 1.22 -0.10 -11.84
N ILE A 36 2.23 -0.23 -12.71
CA ILE A 36 3.42 0.64 -12.71
C ILE A 36 3.04 2.06 -13.11
N VAL A 37 2.21 2.25 -14.13
CA VAL A 37 1.80 3.59 -14.58
C VAL A 37 0.96 4.30 -13.52
N ILE A 38 -0.03 3.62 -12.95
CA ILE A 38 -0.88 4.19 -11.89
C ILE A 38 -0.05 4.49 -10.63
N GLY A 39 0.83 3.57 -10.24
CA GLY A 39 1.75 3.77 -9.12
C GLY A 39 2.70 4.94 -9.35
N GLY A 40 3.23 5.08 -10.57
CA GLY A 40 4.09 6.20 -10.97
C GLY A 40 3.37 7.54 -10.91
N ILE A 41 2.14 7.63 -11.43
CA ILE A 41 1.31 8.83 -11.34
C ILE A 41 1.05 9.19 -9.87
N GLY A 42 0.68 8.21 -9.04
CA GLY A 42 0.48 8.41 -7.60
C GLY A 42 1.74 8.95 -6.90
N PHE A 43 2.91 8.44 -7.28
CA PHE A 43 4.19 8.92 -6.77
C PHE A 43 4.49 10.37 -7.19
N LEU A 44 4.17 10.77 -8.42
CA LEU A 44 4.34 12.15 -8.87
C LEU A 44 3.44 13.12 -8.10
N PHE A 45 2.19 12.72 -7.82
CA PHE A 45 1.30 13.51 -6.96
C PHE A 45 1.81 13.61 -5.53
N PHE A 46 2.36 12.53 -4.98
CA PHE A 46 2.99 12.55 -3.67
C PHE A 46 4.19 13.49 -3.61
N GLN A 47 5.08 13.44 -4.61
CA GLN A 47 6.21 14.36 -4.70
C GLN A 47 5.76 15.83 -4.79
N LYS A 48 4.70 16.11 -5.57
CA LYS A 48 4.10 17.45 -5.65
C LYS A 48 3.52 17.91 -4.31
N ALA A 49 2.89 17.01 -3.55
CA ALA A 49 2.37 17.29 -2.21
C ALA A 49 3.49 17.59 -1.21
N LEU A 50 4.59 16.82 -1.24
CA LEU A 50 5.77 17.05 -0.41
C LEU A 50 6.45 18.39 -0.65
N HIS A 51 6.40 18.92 -1.88
CA HIS A 51 6.94 20.24 -2.19
C HIS A 51 6.06 21.39 -1.70
N SER A 52 4.77 21.13 -1.44
CA SER A 52 3.78 22.16 -1.09
C SER A 52 3.48 22.21 0.41
N ARG A 53 3.86 21.19 1.18
CA ARG A 53 3.56 21.04 2.61
C ARG A 53 4.70 20.35 3.36
N ASP A 54 4.68 20.51 4.69
CA ASP A 54 5.62 19.83 5.58
C ASP A 54 5.58 18.31 5.39
N VAL A 55 6.75 17.71 5.13
CA VAL A 55 6.96 16.25 4.97
C VAL A 55 6.36 15.47 6.14
N SER A 56 6.41 16.05 7.34
CA SER A 56 5.90 15.49 8.61
C SER A 56 4.40 15.21 8.62
N ILE A 57 3.63 15.84 7.71
CA ILE A 57 2.17 15.69 7.61
C ILE A 57 1.81 14.80 6.42
N GLU A 58 2.44 15.03 5.26
CA GLU A 58 2.11 14.34 4.02
C GLU A 58 2.51 12.85 4.03
N THR A 59 3.61 12.50 4.70
CA THR A 59 4.07 11.09 4.82
C THR A 59 3.10 10.20 5.63
N PRO A 60 2.63 10.58 6.84
CA PRO A 60 1.64 9.79 7.57
C PRO A 60 0.27 9.79 6.87
N ILE A 61 -0.13 10.87 6.21
CA ILE A 61 -1.36 10.89 5.40
C ILE A 61 -1.28 9.85 4.27
N MET A 62 -0.19 9.84 3.49
CA MET A 62 -0.01 8.86 2.42
C MET A 62 -0.02 7.42 2.95
N ALA A 63 0.69 7.16 4.05
CA ALA A 63 0.73 5.84 4.68
C ALA A 63 -0.64 5.40 5.20
N GLY A 64 -1.39 6.31 5.82
CA GLY A 64 -2.76 6.08 6.29
C GLY A 64 -3.71 5.73 5.15
N PHE A 65 -3.80 6.60 4.13
CA PHE A 65 -4.65 6.34 2.95
C PHE A 65 -4.23 5.07 2.21
N GLY A 66 -2.92 4.79 2.10
CA GLY A 66 -2.39 3.58 1.49
C GLY A 66 -2.77 2.29 2.21
N ILE A 67 -3.23 2.35 3.47
CA ILE A 67 -3.70 1.19 4.23
C ILE A 67 -5.24 1.18 4.29
N ILE A 68 -5.86 2.33 4.57
CA ILE A 68 -7.31 2.44 4.75
C ILE A 68 -8.04 2.13 3.45
N VAL A 69 -7.60 2.68 2.32
CA VAL A 69 -8.30 2.51 1.03
C VAL A 69 -8.34 1.05 0.58
N PRO A 70 -7.22 0.29 0.58
CA PRO A 70 -7.27 -1.13 0.24
C PRO A 70 -8.12 -1.95 1.18
N VAL A 71 -8.12 -1.63 2.48
CA VAL A 71 -8.93 -2.36 3.47
C VAL A 71 -10.42 -2.11 3.23
N VAL A 72 -10.82 -0.85 3.02
CA VAL A 72 -12.21 -0.49 2.66
C VAL A 72 -12.63 -1.18 1.36
N MET A 73 -11.75 -1.19 0.35
CA MET A 73 -12.02 -1.89 -0.91
C MET A 73 -12.15 -3.41 -0.72
N ALA A 74 -11.32 -4.02 0.12
CA ALA A 74 -11.44 -5.45 0.43
C ALA A 74 -12.78 -5.78 1.11
N ILE A 75 -13.26 -4.91 2.00
CA ILE A 75 -14.57 -5.09 2.66
C ILE A 75 -15.70 -5.02 1.62
N LEU A 76 -15.66 -4.03 0.72
CA LEU A 76 -16.72 -3.80 -0.27
C LEU A 76 -16.73 -4.83 -1.40
N PHE A 77 -15.56 -5.25 -1.90
CA PHE A 77 -15.45 -6.12 -3.07
C PHE A 77 -15.27 -7.59 -2.74
N LEU A 78 -14.56 -7.93 -1.65
CA LEU A 78 -14.34 -9.32 -1.24
C LEU A 78 -15.35 -9.79 -0.18
N GLY A 79 -16.12 -8.88 0.42
CA GLY A 79 -17.11 -9.23 1.45
C GLY A 79 -16.48 -9.80 2.72
N GLU A 80 -15.19 -9.53 2.99
CA GLU A 80 -14.51 -10.03 4.17
C GLU A 80 -15.15 -9.46 5.45
N SER A 81 -15.54 -10.35 6.37
CA SER A 81 -15.98 -9.96 7.70
C SER A 81 -14.82 -9.37 8.49
N ILE A 82 -14.98 -8.11 8.91
CA ILE A 82 -13.98 -7.41 9.70
C ILE A 82 -14.11 -7.87 11.15
N ALA A 83 -13.11 -8.59 11.65
CA ALA A 83 -12.97 -8.80 13.09
C ALA A 83 -12.92 -7.45 13.81
N LEU A 84 -13.64 -7.30 14.93
CA LEU A 84 -13.71 -6.06 15.71
C LEU A 84 -12.33 -5.41 15.98
N VAL A 85 -11.31 -6.25 16.13
CA VAL A 85 -9.91 -5.86 16.31
C VAL A 85 -9.33 -5.12 15.10
N LYS A 86 -9.63 -5.56 13.87
CA LYS A 86 -9.20 -4.87 12.64
C LYS A 86 -9.86 -3.50 12.53
N ALA A 87 -11.15 -3.40 12.87
CA ALA A 87 -11.87 -2.12 12.89
C ALA A 87 -11.26 -1.15 13.92
N ALA A 88 -10.94 -1.63 15.12
CA ALA A 88 -10.25 -0.84 16.16
C ALA A 88 -8.85 -0.37 15.71
N GLY A 89 -8.10 -1.22 15.01
CA GLY A 89 -6.81 -0.83 14.43
C GLY A 89 -6.94 0.28 13.39
N ILE A 90 -7.93 0.19 12.50
CA ILE A 90 -8.19 1.22 11.47
C ILE A 90 -8.56 2.56 12.11
N SER A 91 -9.41 2.55 13.14
CA SER A 91 -9.81 3.79 13.82
C SER A 91 -8.64 4.44 14.58
N ILE A 92 -7.72 3.66 15.17
CA ILE A 92 -6.48 4.19 15.75
C ILE A 92 -5.59 4.85 14.69
N VAL A 93 -5.42 4.21 13.53
CA VAL A 93 -4.63 4.78 12.41
C VAL A 93 -5.28 6.08 11.91
N LEU A 94 -6.60 6.09 11.73
CA LEU A 94 -7.35 7.29 11.35
C LEU A 94 -7.18 8.42 12.35
N LEU A 95 -7.26 8.13 13.66
CA LEU A 95 -7.03 9.11 14.72
C LEU A 95 -5.60 9.65 14.70
N GLY A 96 -4.60 8.79 14.52
CA GLY A 96 -3.20 9.20 14.42
C GLY A 96 -2.95 10.13 13.22
N VAL A 97 -3.49 9.78 12.05
CA VAL A 97 -3.40 10.62 10.85
C VAL A 97 -4.14 11.94 11.04
N PHE A 98 -5.33 11.91 11.66
CA PHE A 98 -6.11 13.11 11.94
C PHE A 98 -5.38 14.07 12.89
N LEU A 99 -4.78 13.55 13.96
CA LEU A 99 -3.99 14.35 14.91
C LEU A 99 -2.75 14.97 14.26
N LEU A 100 -2.08 14.25 13.35
CA LEU A 100 -0.93 14.77 12.61
C LEU A 100 -1.33 15.79 11.53
N ALA A 101 -2.49 15.61 10.90
CA ALA A 101 -3.05 16.54 9.94
C ALA A 101 -3.55 17.83 10.60
N LYS A 102 -3.97 17.74 11.87
CA LYS A 102 -4.45 18.86 12.67
C LYS A 102 -3.26 19.56 13.34
N LYS A 103 -2.56 20.39 12.56
CA LYS A 103 -1.68 21.46 13.05
C LYS A 103 -2.52 22.74 13.20
#